data_AF-A0A6A6EAP5-F1
#
_entry.id   AF-A0A6A6EAP5-F1
#
_cell.length_a   1.000
_cell.length_b   1.000
_cell.length_c   1.000
_cell.angle_alpha   90.00
_cell.angle_beta   90.00
_cell.angle_gamma   90.00
#
_symmetry.space_group_name_H-M   'P 1'
#
loop_
_entity.id
_entity.type
_entity.pdbx_description
1 polymer ?
#
loop_
_entity_poly.entity_id
_entity_poly.type
_entity_poly.pdbx_seq_one_letter_code
_entity_poly.pdbx_strand_id
1 'polypeptide(L)'
;MPGRAKHIHFRGGDGMKPLSRERLEQVLTSNNKGGEDSHIAAQFEVEITFLKRRATVLGPLEGYRINEALLKDQAFPPKRFAVSLEKDSYWLPAALRFLSIPAWVPRYVFCLLFDKSPYPPREEWKSTQGRPNANKFWELREFCSRKLPREAA
;
A
#
# COMPACT_ATOMS: atom_id res chain seq x y z
N MET A 1 -30.13 11.09 -27.34
CA MET A 1 -30.20 9.69 -26.87
C MET A 1 -29.31 9.54 -25.63
N PRO A 2 -29.84 9.58 -24.40
CA PRO A 2 -29.03 9.44 -23.19
C PRO A 2 -28.77 7.97 -22.86
N GLY A 3 -27.50 7.61 -22.69
CA GLY A 3 -27.04 6.25 -22.40
C GLY A 3 -27.32 5.82 -20.95
N ARG A 4 -27.95 4.65 -20.80
CA ARG A 4 -28.25 3.99 -19.52
C ARG A 4 -26.99 3.68 -18.71
N ALA A 5 -26.90 4.19 -17.49
CA ALA A 5 -26.01 3.71 -16.45
C ALA A 5 -26.42 2.28 -16.03
N LYS A 6 -25.52 1.30 -16.16
CA LYS A 6 -25.75 -0.06 -15.66
C LYS A 6 -25.42 -0.08 -14.17
N HIS A 7 -26.47 -0.15 -13.33
CA HIS A 7 -26.37 -0.54 -11.93
C HIS A 7 -25.95 -2.02 -11.86
N ILE A 8 -24.84 -2.30 -11.17
CA ILE A 8 -24.43 -3.68 -10.85
C ILE A 8 -24.83 -3.95 -9.40
N HIS A 9 -25.84 -4.80 -9.22
CA HIS A 9 -26.16 -5.42 -7.95
C HIS A 9 -25.20 -6.58 -7.70
N PHE A 10 -24.46 -6.56 -6.59
CA PHE A 10 -23.77 -7.75 -6.09
C PHE A 10 -24.74 -8.57 -5.22
N ARG A 11 -25.18 -9.70 -5.76
CA ARG A 11 -25.96 -10.71 -5.04
C ARG A 11 -24.98 -11.58 -4.23
N GLY A 12 -25.17 -11.64 -2.92
CA GLY A 12 -24.40 -12.51 -2.04
C GLY A 12 -24.67 -13.98 -2.34
N GLY A 13 -23.60 -14.78 -2.43
CA GLY A 13 -23.63 -16.23 -2.57
C GLY A 13 -22.30 -16.84 -2.15
N ASP A 14 -22.38 -17.60 -1.06
CA ASP A 14 -21.52 -18.67 -0.55
C ASP A 14 -20.01 -18.45 -0.32
N GLY A 15 -19.67 -18.40 0.98
CA GLY A 15 -18.60 -19.25 1.50
C GLY A 15 -17.17 -18.74 1.39
N MET A 16 -16.92 -17.43 1.45
CA MET A 16 -15.55 -16.92 1.54
C MET A 16 -15.02 -17.07 2.98
N LYS A 17 -14.40 -18.21 3.28
CA LYS A 17 -13.56 -18.32 4.49
C LYS A 17 -12.32 -17.44 4.28
N PRO A 18 -12.02 -16.49 5.19
CA PRO A 18 -10.82 -15.70 5.11
C PRO A 18 -9.60 -16.64 5.12
N LEU A 19 -8.64 -16.38 4.23
CA LEU A 19 -7.37 -17.11 4.22
C LEU A 19 -6.69 -16.96 5.59
N SER A 20 -6.13 -18.06 6.10
CA SER A 20 -5.41 -18.02 7.38
C SER A 20 -4.22 -17.07 7.31
N ARG A 21 -3.87 -16.52 8.46
CA ARG A 21 -2.79 -15.55 8.63
C ARG A 21 -1.46 -16.06 8.08
N GLU A 22 -1.13 -17.33 8.31
CA GLU A 22 0.12 -17.91 7.82
C GLU A 22 0.15 -17.99 6.29
N ARG A 23 -0.99 -18.22 5.64
CA ARG A 23 -1.10 -18.22 4.18
C ARG A 23 -0.98 -16.83 3.58
N LEU A 24 -1.50 -15.79 4.25
CA LEU A 24 -1.34 -14.41 3.79
C LEU A 24 0.11 -13.95 3.87
N GLU A 25 0.80 -14.25 4.97
CA GLU A 25 2.20 -13.92 5.17
C GLU A 25 3.10 -14.69 4.18
N GLN A 26 2.84 -15.99 3.94
CA GLN A 26 3.53 -16.79 2.91
C GLN A 26 3.26 -16.30 1.48
N VAL A 27 2.03 -15.91 1.12
CA VAL A 27 1.70 -15.41 -0.22
C VAL A 27 2.35 -14.05 -0.49
N LEU A 28 2.37 -13.15 0.50
CA LEU A 28 3.04 -11.86 0.38
C LEU A 28 4.56 -12.02 0.21
N THR A 29 5.18 -12.94 0.95
CA THR A 29 6.62 -13.23 0.83
C THR A 29 6.99 -14.11 -0.35
N SER A 30 6.07 -14.89 -0.93
CA SER A 30 6.40 -15.84 -2.01
C SER A 30 6.00 -15.36 -3.41
N ASN A 31 4.96 -14.52 -3.54
CA ASN A 31 4.47 -14.08 -4.86
C ASN A 31 4.97 -12.69 -5.30
N ASN A 32 5.65 -11.95 -4.42
CA ASN A 32 6.36 -10.71 -4.77
C ASN A 32 7.88 -10.86 -4.77
N LYS A 33 8.40 -12.07 -4.50
CA LYS A 33 9.79 -12.37 -4.83
C LYS A 33 9.88 -12.36 -6.35
N GLY A 34 10.44 -11.27 -6.86
CA GLY A 34 11.18 -11.31 -8.11
C GLY A 34 12.02 -12.58 -8.17
N GLY A 35 12.26 -13.08 -9.38
CA GLY A 35 13.25 -14.15 -9.56
C GLY A 35 14.58 -13.77 -8.91
N GLU A 36 15.54 -14.69 -8.90
CA GLU A 36 16.86 -14.50 -8.27
C GLU A 36 17.66 -13.25 -8.75
N ASP A 37 17.09 -12.44 -9.67
CA ASP A 37 17.60 -11.21 -10.27
C ASP A 37 16.82 -9.92 -9.87
N SER A 38 16.23 -9.80 -8.67
CA SER A 38 15.78 -8.47 -8.19
C SER A 38 17.01 -7.56 -8.06
N HIS A 39 17.20 -6.68 -9.04
CA HIS A 39 18.32 -5.76 -9.06
C HIS A 39 18.01 -4.55 -8.17
N ILE A 40 18.70 -4.48 -7.04
CA ILE A 40 18.76 -3.27 -6.21
C ILE A 40 19.38 -2.16 -7.06
N ALA A 41 18.55 -1.20 -7.46
CA ALA A 41 18.95 -0.07 -8.29
C ALA A 41 19.60 1.04 -7.44
N ALA A 42 19.20 1.19 -6.18
CA ALA A 42 19.82 2.12 -5.23
C ALA A 42 19.50 1.75 -3.78
N GLN A 43 20.36 2.19 -2.86
CA GLN A 43 20.10 2.19 -1.42
C GLN A 43 20.44 3.56 -0.85
N PHE A 44 19.60 4.07 0.03
CA PHE A 44 19.79 5.38 0.62
C PHE A 44 19.02 5.49 1.95
N GLU A 45 19.39 6.49 2.74
CA GLU A 45 18.65 6.85 3.93
C GLU A 45 17.77 8.06 3.68
N VAL A 46 16.59 8.07 4.28
CA VAL A 46 15.72 9.25 4.31
C VAL A 46 15.30 9.55 5.73
N GLU A 47 15.14 10.83 6.02
CA GLU A 47 14.46 11.30 7.22
C GLU A 47 13.07 11.80 6.82
N ILE A 48 12.04 11.27 7.47
CA ILE A 48 10.65 11.65 7.22
C ILE A 48 10.06 12.24 8.49
N THR A 49 9.38 13.37 8.33
CA THR A 49 8.66 14.06 9.40
C THR A 49 7.20 14.21 9.00
N PHE A 50 6.27 13.78 9.86
CA PHE A 50 4.85 14.00 9.63
C PHE A 50 4.49 15.45 9.91
N LEU A 51 3.68 16.05 9.04
CA LEU A 51 3.16 17.40 9.26
C LEU A 51 1.89 17.34 10.11
N LYS A 52 1.81 18.21 11.13
CA LYS A 52 0.58 18.47 11.89
C LYS A 52 -0.48 19.22 11.07
N ARG A 53 -0.08 19.85 9.96
CA ARG A 53 -0.92 20.66 9.08
C ARG A 53 -1.22 19.95 7.75
N ARG A 54 -2.22 20.45 7.01
CA ARG A 54 -2.49 20.00 5.64
C ARG A 54 -1.31 20.28 4.73
N ALA A 55 -0.95 19.29 3.90
CA ALA A 55 0.01 19.50 2.83
C ALA A 55 -0.66 20.36 1.74
N THR A 56 -0.15 21.57 1.52
CA THR A 56 -0.68 22.51 0.52
C THR A 56 -0.43 22.06 -0.91
N VAL A 57 0.54 21.14 -1.11
CA VAL A 57 0.95 20.64 -2.43
C VAL A 57 -0.07 19.68 -3.07
N LEU A 58 -0.99 19.09 -2.28
CA LEU A 58 -1.93 18.08 -2.76
C LEU A 58 -3.26 18.64 -3.27
N GLY A 59 -3.39 19.97 -3.37
CA GLY A 59 -4.64 20.64 -3.77
C GLY A 59 -5.69 20.71 -2.66
N PRO A 60 -6.97 20.94 -2.99
CA PRO A 60 -8.05 21.04 -2.01
C PRO A 60 -8.26 19.71 -1.27
N LEU A 61 -8.10 19.72 0.05
CA LEU A 61 -8.26 18.56 0.93
C LEU A 61 -9.52 18.66 1.81
N GLU A 62 -10.59 19.23 1.27
CA GLU A 62 -11.88 19.31 1.97
C GLU A 62 -12.40 17.91 2.33
N GLY A 63 -12.87 17.74 3.56
CA GLY A 63 -13.29 16.44 4.11
C GLY A 63 -12.16 15.53 4.63
N TYR A 64 -10.89 15.81 4.35
CA TYR A 64 -9.78 15.03 4.90
C TYR A 64 -9.44 15.49 6.32
N ARG A 65 -9.34 14.52 7.23
CA ARG A 65 -8.84 14.73 8.59
C ARG A 65 -7.34 14.97 8.55
N ILE A 66 -6.90 15.99 9.26
CA ILE A 66 -5.48 16.33 9.40
C ILE A 66 -4.81 15.29 10.31
N ASN A 67 -3.52 15.01 10.10
CA ASN A 67 -2.74 14.07 10.89
C ASN A 67 -2.89 14.30 12.41
N GLU A 68 -2.91 15.55 12.87
CA GLU A 68 -3.08 15.87 14.30
C GLU A 68 -4.42 15.37 14.87
N ALA A 69 -5.46 15.25 14.06
CA ALA A 69 -6.74 14.67 14.50
C ALA A 69 -6.69 13.13 14.63
N LEU A 70 -5.69 12.47 14.01
CA LEU A 70 -5.59 11.01 13.92
C LEU A 70 -4.41 10.42 14.71
N LEU A 71 -3.36 11.20 14.91
CA LEU A 71 -2.08 10.77 15.47
C LEU A 71 -1.78 11.47 16.80
N LYS A 72 -1.11 10.75 17.69
CA LYS A 72 -0.56 11.25 18.95
C LYS A 72 0.72 12.05 18.67
N ASP A 73 1.15 12.87 19.63
CA ASP A 73 2.33 13.73 19.47
C ASP A 73 3.62 12.97 19.16
N GLN A 74 3.72 11.72 19.63
CA GLN A 74 4.83 10.79 19.38
C GLN A 74 5.04 10.47 17.89
N ALA A 75 4.05 10.72 17.03
CA ALA A 75 4.16 10.46 15.59
C ALA A 75 4.92 11.53 14.82
N PHE A 76 5.04 12.74 15.37
CA PHE A 76 5.54 13.91 14.65
C PHE A 76 7.05 14.15 14.69
N PRO A 77 7.84 13.63 15.66
CA PRO A 77 9.29 13.69 15.57
C PRO A 77 9.82 13.06 14.27
N PRO A 78 10.93 13.57 13.72
CA PRO A 78 11.59 12.99 12.55
C PRO A 78 12.00 11.52 12.79
N LYS A 79 11.86 10.69 11.77
CA LYS A 79 12.24 9.27 11.79
C LYS A 79 13.13 8.96 10.60
N ARG A 80 14.20 8.21 10.83
CA ARG A 80 15.14 7.77 9.79
C ARG A 80 14.81 6.37 9.30
N PHE A 81 14.91 6.18 7.99
CA PHE A 81 14.60 4.94 7.31
C PHE A 81 15.72 4.59 6.35
N ALA A 82 16.08 3.32 6.32
CA ALA A 82 16.89 2.77 5.24
C ALA A 82 15.94 2.28 4.15
N VAL A 83 16.17 2.75 2.92
CA VAL A 83 15.29 2.48 1.79
C VAL A 83 16.11 1.86 0.67
N SER A 84 15.60 0.74 0.15
CA SER A 84 16.10 0.14 -1.08
C SER A 84 15.14 0.46 -2.22
N LEU A 85 15.67 0.92 -3.34
CA LEU A 85 14.94 0.98 -4.61
C LEU A 85 15.28 -0.28 -5.39
N GLU A 86 14.31 -1.13 -5.58
CA GLU A 86 14.43 -2.32 -6.41
C GLU A 86 13.75 -2.11 -7.76
N LYS A 87 14.33 -2.70 -8.81
CA LYS A 87 13.79 -2.66 -10.16
C LYS A 87 13.49 -4.08 -10.64
N ASP A 88 12.20 -4.37 -10.74
CA ASP A 88 11.67 -5.65 -11.22
C ASP A 88 10.17 -5.49 -11.58
N SER A 89 9.49 -6.57 -11.91
CA SER A 89 8.05 -6.62 -12.19
C SER A 89 7.24 -6.95 -10.93
N TYR A 90 6.81 -5.93 -10.19
CA TYR A 90 6.06 -6.09 -8.94
C TYR A 90 4.54 -6.09 -9.16
N TRP A 91 3.86 -6.91 -8.36
CA TRP A 91 2.43 -6.75 -8.12
C TRP A 91 2.20 -5.86 -6.89
N LEU A 92 1.09 -5.12 -6.88
CA LEU A 92 0.70 -4.42 -5.65
C LEU A 92 0.36 -5.44 -4.56
N PRO A 93 0.70 -5.19 -3.29
CA PRO A 93 0.34 -6.08 -2.18
C PRO A 93 -1.16 -6.39 -2.09
N ALA A 94 -2.01 -5.43 -2.48
CA ALA A 94 -3.46 -5.65 -2.53
C ALA A 94 -3.90 -6.68 -3.58
N ALA A 95 -3.16 -6.79 -4.69
CA ALA A 95 -3.44 -7.77 -5.74
C ALA A 95 -3.04 -9.20 -5.35
N LEU A 96 -2.09 -9.35 -4.43
CA LEU A 96 -1.69 -10.65 -3.90
C LEU A 96 -2.77 -11.31 -3.02
N ARG A 97 -3.85 -10.58 -2.69
CA ARG A 97 -5.02 -11.13 -1.98
C ARG A 97 -5.95 -11.95 -2.88
N PHE A 98 -5.78 -11.88 -4.21
CA PHE A 98 -6.54 -12.71 -5.14
C PHE A 98 -5.92 -14.11 -5.24
N LEU A 99 -6.75 -15.16 -5.29
CA LEU A 99 -6.30 -16.54 -5.50
C LEU A 99 -5.58 -16.71 -6.86
N SER A 100 -6.01 -15.94 -7.85
CA SER A 100 -5.33 -15.76 -9.13
C SER A 100 -5.32 -14.27 -9.45
N ILE A 101 -4.17 -13.74 -9.85
CA ILE A 101 -4.03 -12.30 -10.14
C ILE A 101 -4.76 -12.03 -11.46
N PRO A 102 -5.84 -11.22 -11.46
CA PRO A 102 -6.57 -10.95 -12.70
C PRO A 102 -5.69 -10.23 -13.72
N ALA A 103 -5.86 -10.53 -15.01
CA ALA A 103 -5.11 -9.91 -16.10
C ALA A 103 -5.25 -8.37 -16.17
N TRP A 104 -6.29 -7.82 -15.54
CA TRP A 104 -6.47 -6.38 -15.47
C TRP A 104 -5.59 -5.68 -14.42
N VAL A 105 -5.03 -6.44 -13.48
CA VAL A 105 -4.14 -5.89 -12.45
C VAL A 105 -2.85 -5.40 -13.14
N PRO A 106 -2.38 -4.18 -12.83
CA PRO A 106 -1.11 -3.69 -13.36
C PRO A 106 0.09 -4.27 -12.63
N ARG A 107 1.19 -4.45 -13.36
CA ARG A 107 2.55 -4.64 -12.83
C ARG A 107 3.28 -3.30 -12.74
N TYR A 108 4.30 -3.22 -11.90
CA TYR A 108 5.08 -1.99 -11.65
C TYR A 108 6.57 -2.28 -11.75
N VAL A 109 7.34 -1.32 -12.28
CA VAL A 109 8.78 -1.48 -12.56
C VAL A 109 9.66 -1.25 -11.34
N PHE A 110 9.22 -0.38 -10.43
CA PHE A 110 10.03 0.07 -9.31
C PHE A 110 9.30 -0.18 -8.01
N CYS A 111 10.01 -0.70 -7.02
CA CYS A 111 9.51 -0.83 -5.65
C CYS A 111 10.48 -0.15 -4.68
N LEU A 112 9.96 0.76 -3.85
CA LEU A 112 10.67 1.22 -2.67
C LEU A 112 10.36 0.27 -1.52
N LEU A 113 11.41 -0.32 -0.94
CA LEU A 113 11.35 -1.17 0.23
C LEU A 113 11.97 -0.46 1.43
N PHE A 114 11.16 -0.18 2.44
CA PHE A 114 11.61 0.40 3.69
C PHE A 114 12.02 -0.68 4.70
N ASP A 115 13.06 -0.40 5.49
CA ASP A 115 13.47 -1.23 6.64
C ASP A 115 12.35 -1.41 7.68
N LYS A 116 11.53 -0.38 7.85
CA LYS A 116 10.34 -0.36 8.72
C LYS A 116 9.25 0.51 8.08
N SER A 117 8.00 0.35 8.49
CA SER A 117 6.92 1.12 7.87
C SER A 117 7.14 2.62 8.01
N PRO A 118 7.02 3.41 6.93
CA PRO A 118 7.08 4.86 7.03
C PRO A 118 5.82 5.44 7.68
N TYR A 119 4.76 4.65 7.88
CA TYR A 119 3.57 5.07 8.63
C TYR A 119 3.80 4.95 10.15
N PRO A 120 3.10 5.77 10.96
CA PRO A 120 3.17 5.68 12.41
C PRO A 120 2.82 4.27 12.91
N PRO A 121 3.58 3.69 13.86
CA PRO A 121 3.21 2.43 14.51
C PRO A 121 1.85 2.53 15.19
N ARG A 122 1.21 1.38 15.43
CA ARG A 122 -0.18 1.30 15.87
C ARG A 122 -0.47 2.13 17.12
N GLU A 123 0.47 2.17 18.05
CA GLU A 123 0.39 2.83 19.36
C GLU A 123 0.30 4.35 19.23
N GLU A 124 0.81 4.91 18.12
CA GLU A 124 0.84 6.34 17.85
C GLU A 124 -0.48 6.86 17.24
N TRP A 125 -1.45 5.99 16.93
CA TRP A 125 -2.77 6.40 16.44
C TRP A 125 -3.74 6.68 17.61
N LYS A 126 -4.51 7.77 17.52
CA LYS A 126 -5.50 8.20 18.53
C LYS A 126 -6.76 7.32 18.53
N SER A 127 -7.22 6.87 17.36
CA SER A 127 -8.43 6.03 17.22
C SER A 127 -8.14 4.78 16.40
N THR A 128 -8.87 3.72 16.73
CA THR A 128 -8.70 2.37 16.20
C THR A 128 -9.76 2.03 15.14
N GLN A 129 -10.63 2.99 14.81
CA GLN A 129 -11.76 2.76 13.91
C GLN A 129 -11.44 3.27 12.50
N GLY A 130 -11.82 2.50 11.49
CA GLY A 130 -11.74 2.90 10.08
C GLY A 130 -10.52 2.38 9.31
N ARG A 131 -10.16 3.12 8.25
CA ARG A 131 -9.23 2.68 7.20
C ARG A 131 -7.80 2.32 7.68
N PRO A 132 -7.18 3.03 8.65
CA PRO A 132 -5.83 2.70 9.10
C PRO A 132 -5.73 1.27 9.66
N ASN A 133 -6.73 0.83 10.45
CA ASN A 133 -6.76 -0.52 11.00
C ASN A 133 -7.13 -1.57 9.95
N ALA A 134 -8.12 -1.30 9.09
CA ALA A 134 -8.52 -2.23 8.04
C ALA A 134 -7.39 -2.55 7.05
N ASN A 135 -6.49 -1.59 6.82
CA ASN A 135 -5.36 -1.73 5.91
C ASN A 135 -4.03 -1.96 6.62
N LYS A 136 -4.01 -1.92 7.95
CA LYS A 136 -2.82 -2.05 8.80
C LYS A 136 -1.63 -1.25 8.28
N PHE A 137 -1.80 0.06 8.13
CA PHE A 137 -0.80 0.90 7.48
C PHE A 137 0.60 0.79 8.10
N TRP A 138 0.69 0.55 9.41
CA TRP A 138 1.94 0.34 10.14
C TRP A 138 2.71 -0.94 9.75
N GLU A 139 2.11 -1.84 8.98
CA GLU A 139 2.79 -3.03 8.42
C GLU A 139 3.27 -2.78 6.98
N LEU A 140 2.81 -1.71 6.31
CA LEU A 140 3.17 -1.43 4.92
C LEU A 140 4.60 -0.92 4.81
N ARG A 141 5.42 -1.61 4.02
CA ARG A 141 6.84 -1.29 3.79
C ARG A 141 7.22 -1.19 2.31
N GLU A 142 6.33 -1.62 1.42
CA GLU A 142 6.54 -1.70 -0.03
C GLU A 142 5.68 -0.66 -0.76
N PHE A 143 6.33 0.13 -1.61
CA PHE A 143 5.66 1.17 -2.40
C PHE A 143 6.09 1.08 -3.85
N CYS A 144 5.20 0.57 -4.70
CA CYS A 144 5.48 0.34 -6.11
C CYS A 144 5.09 1.55 -6.97
N SER A 145 5.86 1.82 -8.02
CA SER A 145 5.62 2.92 -8.96
C SER A 145 5.99 2.54 -10.40
N ARG A 146 5.56 3.40 -11.35
CA ARG A 146 5.69 3.20 -12.80
C ARG A 146 5.05 1.91 -13.28
N LYS A 147 3.77 2.01 -13.62
CA LYS A 147 3.01 0.91 -14.20
C LYS A 147 3.68 0.44 -15.50
N LEU A 148 3.91 -0.86 -15.61
CA LEU A 148 4.33 -1.50 -16.84
C LEU A 148 3.21 -1.41 -17.88
N PRO A 149 3.55 -1.15 -19.16
CA PRO A 149 2.61 -1.33 -20.25
C PRO A 149 2.01 -2.72 -20.19
N ARG A 150 0.73 -2.86 -20.51
CA ARG A 150 0.18 -4.21 -20.74
C ARG A 150 0.83 -4.73 -22.00
N GLU A 151 1.37 -5.94 -21.95
CA GLU A 151 1.67 -6.68 -23.16
C GLU A 151 0.36 -6.80 -23.96
N ALA A 152 0.39 -6.37 -25.22
CA ALA A 152 -0.72 -6.60 -26.12
C ALA A 152 -0.85 -8.11 -26.31
N ALA A 153 -2.03 -8.64 -26.00
CA ALA A 153 -2.37 -10.05 -26.22
C ALA A 153 -2.37 -10.41 -27.70
#